data_AF-I8TSX3-F1
#
_entry.id   AF-I8TSX3-F1
#
_cell.length_a   1.000
_cell.length_b   1.000
_cell.length_c   1.000
_cell.angle_alpha   90.00
_cell.angle_beta   90.00
_cell.angle_gamma   90.00
#
_symmetry.space_group_name_H-M   'P 1'
#
loop_
_entity.id
_entity.type
_entity.pdbx_description
1 polymer ?
#
loop_
_entity_poly.entity_id
_entity_poly.type
_entity_poly.pdbx_seq_one_letter_code
_entity_poly.pdbx_strand_id
1 'polypeptide(L)'
;MWLALGIQHARAVNAHAYHRYPVNQKTTRVRLKRLWWCLILRDRLLSLGVRRSLQIHPSHFDVASHSPLMCEDLEDEVHASEVYDATTKKKLIEILTSQCHFAAAVTLQLMTVYPPADPQNLEHALALISARTDDLRESLHYWESKHMIQVSPSDSRWHHSVVFYCQLTSLYYQ
;
A
#
# COMPACT_ATOMS: atom_id res chain seq x y z
N MET A 1 -4.51 -14.99 10.20
CA MET A 1 -3.84 -16.26 9.82
C MET A 1 -3.26 -16.21 8.40
N TRP A 2 -4.06 -15.99 7.35
CA TRP A 2 -3.59 -16.04 5.95
C TRP A 2 -2.50 -15.02 5.56
N LEU A 3 -2.57 -13.78 6.03
CA LEU A 3 -1.56 -12.76 5.69
C LEU A 3 -0.17 -13.14 6.23
N ALA A 4 -0.09 -13.64 7.46
CA ALA A 4 1.17 -14.02 8.11
C ALA A 4 1.88 -15.12 7.32
N LEU A 5 1.13 -16.14 6.87
CA LEU A 5 1.64 -17.20 6.01
C LEU A 5 2.12 -16.64 4.66
N GLY A 6 1.34 -15.74 4.03
CA GLY A 6 1.74 -15.07 2.79
C GLY A 6 3.06 -14.31 2.94
N ILE A 7 3.23 -13.56 4.04
CA ILE A 7 4.49 -12.85 4.36
C ILE A 7 5.65 -13.83 4.53
N GLN A 8 5.44 -14.93 5.25
CA GLN A 8 6.46 -15.96 5.46
C GLN A 8 6.94 -16.57 4.13
N HIS A 9 6.01 -16.99 3.27
CA HIS A 9 6.36 -17.55 1.95
C HIS A 9 7.03 -16.52 1.04
N ALA A 10 6.55 -15.28 1.03
CA ALA A 10 7.18 -14.21 0.25
C ALA A 10 8.60 -13.90 0.74
N ARG A 11 8.85 -13.96 2.07
CA ARG A 11 10.20 -13.83 2.64
C ARG A 11 11.10 -15.00 2.24
N ALA A 12 10.59 -16.23 2.22
CA ALA A 12 11.35 -17.41 1.81
C ALA A 12 11.87 -17.32 0.36
N VAL A 13 11.15 -16.61 -0.52
CA VAL A 13 11.60 -16.33 -1.90
C VAL A 13 12.26 -14.95 -2.06
N ASN A 14 12.67 -14.32 -0.95
CA ASN A 14 13.34 -13.01 -0.92
C ASN A 14 12.56 -11.85 -1.55
N ALA A 15 11.22 -11.90 -1.54
CA ALA A 15 10.41 -10.84 -2.14
C ALA A 15 10.65 -9.47 -1.49
N HIS A 16 10.78 -9.41 -0.16
CA HIS A 16 11.13 -8.20 0.59
C HIS A 16 12.47 -7.54 0.19
N ALA A 17 13.36 -8.31 -0.45
CA ALA A 17 14.67 -7.85 -0.90
C ALA A 17 14.72 -7.65 -2.44
N TYR A 18 13.57 -7.49 -3.10
CA TYR A 18 13.49 -7.33 -4.56
C TYR A 18 14.43 -6.24 -5.11
N HIS A 19 14.65 -5.17 -4.35
CA HIS A 19 15.51 -4.05 -4.74
C HIS A 19 16.98 -4.42 -4.86
N ARG A 20 17.42 -5.53 -4.25
CA ARG A 20 18.80 -6.04 -4.31
C ARG A 20 19.07 -6.88 -5.56
N TYR A 21 18.03 -7.23 -6.32
CA TYR A 21 18.21 -7.99 -7.55
C TYR A 21 18.90 -7.12 -8.62
N PRO A 22 19.90 -7.68 -9.34
CA PRO A 22 20.59 -6.98 -10.41
C PRO A 22 19.65 -6.47 -11.51
N VAL A 23 20.05 -5.39 -12.19
CA VAL A 23 19.27 -4.75 -13.27
C VAL A 23 18.98 -5.71 -14.43
N ASN A 24 19.90 -6.62 -14.74
CA ASN A 24 19.71 -7.65 -15.78
C ASN A 24 18.65 -8.72 -15.40
N GLN A 25 18.19 -8.77 -14.14
CA GLN A 25 17.10 -9.63 -13.68
C GLN A 25 15.79 -8.86 -13.48
N LYS A 26 15.50 -7.89 -14.38
CA LYS A 26 14.32 -7.02 -14.32
C LYS A 26 13.01 -7.79 -14.09
N THR A 27 12.78 -8.87 -14.85
CA THR A 27 11.54 -9.67 -14.74
C THR A 27 11.35 -10.27 -13.35
N THR A 28 12.40 -10.87 -12.78
CA THR A 28 12.37 -11.42 -11.42
C THR A 28 12.13 -10.33 -10.38
N ARG A 29 12.85 -9.21 -10.51
CA ARG A 29 12.71 -8.04 -9.62
C ARG A 29 11.28 -7.50 -9.62
N VAL A 30 10.66 -7.32 -10.80
CA VAL A 30 9.28 -6.84 -10.93
C VAL A 30 8.29 -7.81 -10.32
N ARG A 31 8.41 -9.12 -10.58
CA ARG A 31 7.53 -10.15 -9.99
C ARG A 31 7.60 -10.16 -8.46
N LEU A 32 8.81 -10.08 -7.89
CA LEU A 32 9.00 -10.02 -6.45
C LEU A 32 8.47 -8.70 -5.85
N LYS A 33 8.65 -7.58 -6.56
CA LYS A 33 8.08 -6.28 -6.18
C LYS A 33 6.55 -6.35 -6.13
N ARG A 34 5.89 -6.88 -7.17
CA ARG A 34 4.43 -7.10 -7.21
C ARG A 34 3.97 -7.88 -5.99
N LEU A 35 4.57 -9.06 -5.75
CA LEU A 35 4.22 -9.92 -4.64
C LEU A 35 4.35 -9.20 -3.29
N TRP A 36 5.47 -8.53 -3.05
CA TRP A 36 5.74 -7.88 -1.78
C TRP A 36 4.81 -6.69 -1.52
N TRP A 37 4.59 -5.84 -2.53
CA TRP A 37 3.71 -4.67 -2.39
C TRP A 37 2.23 -5.05 -2.26
N CYS A 38 1.78 -6.14 -2.88
CA CYS A 38 0.44 -6.68 -2.60
C CYS A 38 0.26 -7.05 -1.12
N LEU A 39 1.30 -7.62 -0.49
CA LEU A 39 1.27 -7.96 0.93
C LEU A 39 1.34 -6.72 1.82
N ILE A 40 2.16 -5.71 1.47
CA ILE A 40 2.20 -4.42 2.18
C ILE A 40 0.82 -3.77 2.16
N LEU A 41 0.23 -3.63 0.97
CA LEU A 41 -1.09 -3.02 0.83
C LEU A 41 -2.13 -3.76 1.68
N ARG A 42 -2.16 -5.10 1.60
CA ARG A 42 -3.09 -5.91 2.39
C ARG A 42 -2.85 -5.77 3.90
N ASP A 43 -1.60 -5.66 4.34
CA ASP A 43 -1.26 -5.47 5.74
C ASP A 43 -1.78 -4.14 6.28
N ARG A 44 -1.56 -3.04 5.54
CA ARG A 44 -2.02 -1.69 5.94
C ARG A 44 -3.54 -1.57 5.92
N LEU A 45 -4.20 -2.06 4.86
CA LEU A 45 -5.65 -2.03 4.78
C LEU A 45 -6.32 -2.88 5.86
N LEU A 46 -5.75 -4.04 6.21
CA LEU A 46 -6.26 -4.83 7.34
C LEU A 46 -5.99 -4.14 8.68
N SER A 47 -4.84 -3.50 8.86
CA SER A 47 -4.56 -2.74 10.08
C SER A 47 -5.55 -1.59 10.28
N LEU A 48 -5.88 -0.85 9.22
CA LEU A 48 -6.95 0.16 9.22
C LEU A 48 -8.33 -0.46 9.52
N GLY A 49 -8.74 -1.44 8.71
CA GLY A 49 -10.11 -1.96 8.73
C GLY A 49 -10.44 -2.85 9.93
N VAL A 50 -9.46 -3.58 10.48
CA VAL A 50 -9.66 -4.49 11.62
C VAL A 50 -8.85 -4.10 12.87
N ARG A 51 -8.31 -2.87 12.90
CA ARG A 51 -7.71 -2.24 14.09
C ARG A 51 -6.64 -3.08 14.79
N ARG A 52 -5.67 -3.56 14.03
CA ARG A 52 -4.58 -4.43 14.53
C ARG A 52 -3.22 -3.89 14.15
N SER A 53 -2.19 -4.26 14.91
CA SER A 53 -0.80 -3.90 14.61
C SER A 53 -0.31 -4.47 13.27
N LEU A 54 0.63 -3.76 12.66
CA LEU A 54 1.26 -4.16 11.39
C LEU A 54 2.05 -5.47 11.53
N GLN A 55 1.95 -6.35 10.53
CA GLN A 55 2.79 -7.56 10.46
C GLN A 55 4.11 -7.29 9.72
N ILE A 56 4.11 -6.37 8.75
CA ILE A 56 5.32 -5.89 8.06
C ILE A 56 5.75 -4.57 8.71
N HIS A 57 6.56 -4.68 9.76
CA HIS A 57 7.08 -3.53 10.50
C HIS A 57 8.14 -2.75 9.70
N PRO A 58 8.17 -1.39 9.76
CA PRO A 58 9.15 -0.57 9.04
C PRO A 58 10.62 -0.84 9.37
N SER A 59 10.92 -1.35 10.57
CA SER A 59 12.29 -1.79 10.90
C SER A 59 12.79 -2.95 10.03
N HIS A 60 11.89 -3.73 9.44
CA HIS A 60 12.22 -4.84 8.53
C HIS A 60 12.16 -4.42 7.06
N PHE A 61 11.29 -3.46 6.74
CA PHE A 61 11.13 -2.92 5.40
C PHE A 61 10.53 -1.52 5.49
N ASP A 62 11.36 -0.50 5.28
CA ASP A 62 10.90 0.87 5.24
C ASP A 62 10.20 1.13 3.91
N VAL A 63 8.87 1.25 3.97
CA VAL A 63 8.00 1.47 2.80
C VAL A 63 8.26 2.84 2.19
N ALA A 64 8.64 3.85 2.97
CA ALA A 64 8.83 5.22 2.49
C ALA A 64 10.11 5.38 1.66
N SER A 65 11.15 4.58 1.91
CA SER A 65 12.40 4.59 1.12
C SER A 65 12.33 3.81 -0.19
N HIS A 66 11.20 3.16 -0.50
CA HIS A 66 11.04 2.33 -1.68
C HIS A 66 9.95 2.87 -2.60
N SER A 67 10.25 2.95 -3.89
CA SER A 67 9.24 3.27 -4.90
C SER A 67 8.10 2.24 -4.87
N PRO A 68 6.83 2.69 -4.80
CA PRO A 68 5.64 1.83 -4.82
C PRO A 68 5.48 1.09 -6.15
N LEU A 69 4.50 0.21 -6.25
CA LEU A 69 4.12 -0.33 -7.56
C LEU A 69 3.67 0.80 -8.47
N MET A 70 4.33 0.91 -9.62
CA MET A 70 4.03 1.90 -10.65
C MET A 70 3.46 1.20 -11.89
N CYS A 71 2.98 1.99 -12.86
CA CYS A 71 2.43 1.47 -14.10
C CYS A 71 3.41 0.57 -14.87
N GLU A 72 4.70 0.91 -14.88
CA GLU A 72 5.74 0.13 -15.58
C GLU A 72 5.96 -1.24 -14.93
N ASP A 73 5.67 -1.35 -13.63
CA ASP A 73 5.74 -2.62 -12.93
C ASP A 73 4.58 -3.54 -13.30
N LEU A 74 3.57 -3.13 -14.08
CA LEU A 74 2.34 -3.89 -14.40
C LEU A 74 1.96 -3.83 -15.88
N GLU A 75 2.85 -3.35 -16.75
CA GLU A 75 2.58 -3.06 -18.16
C GLU A 75 2.16 -4.31 -18.97
N ASP A 76 2.77 -5.46 -18.69
CA ASP A 76 2.45 -6.76 -19.29
C ASP A 76 1.03 -7.24 -18.96
N GLU A 77 0.47 -6.85 -17.81
CA GLU A 77 -0.89 -7.24 -17.40
C GLU A 77 -1.99 -6.52 -18.19
N VAL A 78 -1.67 -5.35 -18.77
CA VAL A 78 -2.65 -4.50 -19.48
C VAL A 78 -3.29 -5.28 -20.64
N HIS A 79 -2.56 -6.17 -21.29
CA HIS A 79 -3.05 -6.91 -22.45
C HIS A 79 -3.19 -8.44 -22.21
N ALA A 80 -2.80 -8.95 -21.04
CA ALA A 80 -2.73 -10.40 -20.78
C ALA A 80 -4.07 -11.09 -20.46
N SER A 81 -5.08 -10.34 -19.99
CA SER A 81 -6.37 -10.88 -19.54
C SER A 81 -7.56 -10.21 -20.22
N GLU A 82 -8.61 -10.98 -20.56
CA GLU A 82 -9.81 -10.46 -21.24
C GLU A 82 -10.89 -9.94 -20.26
N VAL A 83 -10.65 -10.00 -18.94
CA VAL A 83 -11.64 -9.60 -17.92
C VAL A 83 -12.01 -8.12 -18.01
N TYR A 84 -11.04 -7.26 -18.33
CA TYR A 84 -11.21 -5.82 -18.46
C TYR A 84 -10.49 -5.32 -19.72
N ASP A 85 -11.05 -4.31 -20.37
CA ASP A 85 -10.37 -3.63 -21.46
C ASP A 85 -9.10 -2.89 -20.96
N ALA A 86 -8.21 -2.54 -21.90
CA ALA A 86 -6.94 -1.90 -21.59
C ALA A 86 -7.09 -0.55 -20.87
N THR A 87 -8.15 0.22 -21.17
CA THR A 87 -8.43 1.52 -20.55
C THR A 87 -8.80 1.33 -19.07
N THR A 88 -9.73 0.40 -18.81
CA THR A 88 -10.16 0.02 -17.46
C THR A 88 -8.96 -0.49 -16.64
N LYS A 89 -8.12 -1.36 -17.20
CA LYS A 89 -6.93 -1.87 -16.50
C LYS A 89 -5.90 -0.80 -16.17
N LYS A 90 -5.59 0.09 -17.12
CA LYS A 90 -4.68 1.22 -16.86
C LYS A 90 -5.18 2.05 -15.68
N LYS A 91 -6.49 2.32 -15.64
CA LYS A 91 -7.09 3.06 -14.53
C LYS A 91 -7.02 2.31 -13.20
N LEU A 92 -7.25 0.99 -13.20
CA LEU A 92 -7.08 0.15 -12.00
C LEU A 92 -5.62 0.13 -11.51
N ILE A 93 -4.65 0.14 -12.43
CA ILE A 93 -3.22 0.22 -12.09
C ILE A 93 -2.87 1.58 -11.46
N GLU A 94 -3.43 2.68 -11.97
CA GLU A 94 -3.29 4.00 -11.34
C GLU A 94 -3.86 4.01 -9.91
N ILE A 95 -5.04 3.40 -9.72
CA ILE A 95 -5.66 3.28 -8.38
C ILE A 95 -4.80 2.43 -7.46
N LEU A 96 -4.28 1.31 -7.93
CA LEU A 96 -3.36 0.46 -7.15
C LEU A 96 -2.09 1.23 -6.76
N THR A 97 -1.54 2.02 -7.69
CA THR A 97 -0.39 2.89 -7.44
C THR A 97 -0.70 3.91 -6.35
N SER A 98 -1.85 4.58 -6.45
CA SER A 98 -2.36 5.51 -5.43
C SER A 98 -2.50 4.84 -4.06
N GLN A 99 -3.06 3.63 -4.02
CA GLN A 99 -3.21 2.83 -2.80
C GLN A 99 -1.87 2.41 -2.20
N CYS A 100 -0.83 2.17 -3.01
CA CYS A 100 0.51 1.90 -2.50
C CYS A 100 1.13 3.14 -1.84
N HIS A 101 0.94 4.33 -2.42
CA HIS A 101 1.35 5.59 -1.79
C HIS A 101 0.56 5.84 -0.50
N PHE A 102 -0.74 5.53 -0.48
CA PHE A 102 -1.58 5.63 0.70
C PHE A 102 -1.05 4.74 1.82
N ALA A 103 -0.77 3.47 1.51
CA ALA A 103 -0.20 2.49 2.43
C ALA A 103 1.12 2.99 3.05
N ALA A 104 1.96 3.69 2.28
CA ALA A 104 3.17 4.32 2.79
C ALA A 104 2.84 5.46 3.78
N ALA A 105 1.98 6.40 3.38
CA ALA A 105 1.60 7.56 4.19
C ALA A 105 0.97 7.18 5.55
N VAL A 106 0.08 6.19 5.57
CA VAL A 106 -0.59 5.75 6.81
C VAL A 106 0.27 4.87 7.70
N THR A 107 1.45 4.41 7.25
CA THR A 107 2.25 3.43 8.00
C THR A 107 2.65 3.94 9.38
N LEU A 108 3.14 5.18 9.49
CA LEU A 108 3.53 5.74 10.78
C LEU A 108 2.31 6.01 11.68
N GLN A 109 1.18 6.40 11.10
CA GLN A 109 -0.09 6.60 11.83
C GLN A 109 -0.55 5.28 12.45
N LEU A 110 -0.54 4.19 11.66
CA LEU A 110 -0.92 2.86 12.11
C LEU A 110 -0.02 2.34 13.23
N MET A 111 1.29 2.61 13.17
CA MET A 111 2.21 2.27 14.27
C MET A 111 1.95 3.08 15.54
N THR A 112 1.45 4.30 15.40
CA THR A 112 1.14 5.19 16.52
C THR A 112 -0.14 4.75 17.22
N VAL A 113 -1.18 4.37 16.45
CA VAL A 113 -2.48 3.95 16.98
C VAL A 113 -2.49 2.49 17.42
N TYR A 114 -1.78 1.62 16.70
CA TYR A 114 -1.66 0.19 16.98
C TYR A 114 -0.19 -0.18 17.17
N PRO A 115 0.41 0.23 18.31
CA PRO A 115 1.81 -0.04 18.57
C PRO A 115 2.10 -1.55 18.51
N PRO A 116 3.35 -1.95 18.19
CA PRO A 116 3.81 -3.31 18.46
C PRO A 116 3.56 -3.65 19.93
N ALA A 117 3.38 -4.92 20.25
CA ALA A 117 3.10 -5.39 21.61
C ALA A 117 4.29 -5.14 22.57
N ASP A 118 4.49 -3.88 22.96
CA ASP A 118 5.29 -3.46 24.09
C ASP A 118 4.38 -2.63 25.02
N PRO A 119 3.89 -3.22 26.13
CA PRO A 119 2.96 -2.56 27.05
C PRO A 119 3.60 -1.44 27.88
N GLN A 120 4.92 -1.25 27.79
CA GLN A 120 5.63 -0.43 28.75
C GLN A 120 5.79 0.99 28.23
N ASN A 121 4.83 1.81 28.68
CA ASN A 121 4.87 3.27 28.82
C ASN A 121 3.92 4.03 27.88
N LEU A 122 2.64 4.05 28.28
CA LEU A 122 1.58 4.88 27.68
C LEU A 122 1.99 6.36 27.57
N GLU A 123 2.74 6.90 28.52
CA GLU A 123 3.23 8.29 28.47
C GLU A 123 4.23 8.50 27.32
N HIS A 124 5.13 7.53 27.09
CA HIS A 124 6.05 7.57 25.96
C HIS A 124 5.31 7.45 24.64
N ALA A 125 4.30 6.57 24.56
CA ALA A 125 3.44 6.45 23.39
C ALA A 125 2.72 7.78 23.10
N LEU A 126 2.05 8.38 24.09
CA LEU A 126 1.32 9.65 23.98
C LEU A 126 2.23 10.83 23.60
N ALA A 127 3.43 10.92 24.18
CA ALA A 127 4.42 11.93 23.82
C ALA A 127 4.86 11.77 22.35
N LEU A 128 5.03 10.52 21.89
CA LEU A 128 5.41 10.20 20.52
C LEU A 128 4.28 10.45 19.52
N ILE A 129 3.01 10.23 19.92
CA ILE A 129 1.82 10.67 19.16
C ILE A 129 1.86 12.19 19.01
N SER A 130 1.94 12.92 20.13
CA SER A 130 1.89 14.38 20.14
C SER A 130 3.02 15.00 19.32
N ALA A 131 4.24 14.47 19.44
CA ALA A 131 5.41 14.99 18.72
C ALA A 131 5.36 14.76 17.21
N ARG A 132 4.59 13.76 16.75
CA ARG A 132 4.53 13.38 15.32
C ARG A 132 3.21 13.73 14.65
N THR A 133 2.23 14.25 15.39
CA THR A 133 0.88 14.46 14.87
C THR A 133 0.87 15.35 13.62
N ASP A 134 1.71 16.38 13.57
CA ASP A 134 1.79 17.28 12.42
C ASP A 134 2.44 16.59 11.21
N ASP A 135 3.59 15.93 11.38
CA ASP A 135 4.24 15.14 10.32
C ASP A 135 3.30 14.06 9.74
N LEU A 136 2.54 13.39 10.60
CA LEU A 136 1.57 12.37 10.21
C LEU A 136 0.43 12.98 9.40
N ARG A 137 -0.05 14.16 9.78
CA ARG A 137 -1.12 14.88 9.08
C ARG A 137 -0.61 15.38 7.72
N GLU A 138 0.59 15.94 7.68
CA GLU A 138 1.22 16.42 6.45
C GLU A 138 1.45 15.30 5.45
N SER A 139 1.94 14.14 5.89
CA SER A 139 2.13 12.97 5.01
C SER A 139 0.82 12.52 4.37
N LEU A 140 -0.26 12.52 5.15
CA LEU A 140 -1.57 12.10 4.67
C LEU A 140 -2.21 13.14 3.72
N HIS A 141 -2.10 14.45 4.02
CA HIS A 141 -2.53 15.51 3.10
C HIS A 141 -1.68 15.56 1.83
N TYR A 142 -0.38 15.29 1.93
CA TYR A 142 0.47 15.17 0.76
C TYR A 142 -0.03 14.05 -0.15
N TRP A 143 -0.36 12.88 0.42
CA TRP A 143 -0.96 11.80 -0.35
C TRP A 143 -2.30 12.21 -0.97
N GLU A 144 -3.20 12.83 -0.19
CA GLU A 144 -4.51 13.29 -0.66
C GLU A 144 -4.36 14.20 -1.88
N SER A 145 -3.49 15.21 -1.78
CA SER A 145 -3.31 16.23 -2.82
C SER A 145 -2.63 15.71 -4.09
N LYS A 146 -1.73 14.72 -3.98
CA LYS A 146 -0.90 14.25 -5.10
C LYS A 146 -1.34 12.94 -5.72
N HIS A 147 -1.99 12.09 -4.94
CA HIS A 147 -2.21 10.69 -5.32
C HIS A 147 -3.67 10.27 -5.20
N MET A 148 -4.54 11.01 -4.52
CA MET A 148 -5.95 10.64 -4.42
C MET A 148 -6.62 10.75 -5.80
N ILE A 149 -7.19 9.63 -6.25
CA ILE A 149 -7.93 9.59 -7.50
C ILE A 149 -9.41 9.79 -7.20
N GLN A 150 -9.95 10.91 -7.68
CA GLN A 150 -11.38 11.20 -7.58
C GLN A 150 -12.07 10.82 -8.89
N VAL A 151 -13.05 9.93 -8.81
CA VAL A 151 -13.93 9.57 -9.93
C VAL A 151 -15.36 9.84 -9.49
N SER A 152 -16.10 10.59 -10.31
CA SER A 152 -17.51 10.82 -10.03
C SER A 152 -18.29 9.50 -10.14
N PRO A 153 -19.11 9.13 -9.13
CA PRO A 153 -19.97 7.94 -9.21
C PRO A 153 -20.95 7.99 -10.37
N SER A 154 -21.28 9.19 -10.85
CA SER A 154 -22.20 9.41 -11.97
C SER A 154 -21.52 9.35 -13.35
N ASP A 155 -20.20 9.16 -13.41
CA ASP A 155 -19.48 9.09 -14.67
C ASP A 155 -19.63 7.70 -15.30
N SER A 156 -20.63 7.56 -16.18
CA SER A 156 -20.93 6.32 -16.90
C SER A 156 -19.82 5.85 -17.83
N ARG A 157 -18.76 6.65 -18.05
CA ARG A 157 -17.59 6.29 -18.87
C ARG A 157 -16.68 5.27 -18.19
N TRP A 158 -16.76 5.11 -16.87
CA TRP A 158 -15.89 4.19 -16.15
C TRP A 158 -16.59 2.88 -15.82
N HIS A 159 -15.85 1.79 -15.97
CA HIS A 159 -16.29 0.49 -15.50
C HIS A 159 -16.53 0.51 -13.98
N HIS A 160 -17.53 -0.23 -13.49
CA HIS A 160 -17.96 -0.16 -12.09
C HIS A 160 -16.85 -0.51 -11.08
N SER A 161 -15.89 -1.34 -11.47
CA SER A 161 -14.72 -1.67 -10.64
C SER A 161 -13.84 -0.44 -10.35
N VAL A 162 -13.67 0.48 -11.31
CA VAL A 162 -12.91 1.72 -11.13
C VAL A 162 -13.56 2.59 -10.06
N VAL A 163 -14.87 2.82 -10.19
CA VAL A 163 -15.65 3.60 -9.23
C VAL A 163 -15.56 2.98 -7.84
N PHE A 164 -15.76 1.66 -7.75
CA PHE A 164 -15.69 0.91 -6.50
C PHE A 164 -14.34 1.08 -5.79
N TYR A 165 -13.21 0.89 -6.50
CA TYR A 165 -11.90 0.98 -5.85
C TYR A 165 -11.49 2.41 -5.49
N CYS A 166 -11.94 3.43 -6.25
CA CYS A 166 -11.79 4.82 -5.83
C CYS A 166 -12.56 5.10 -4.54
N GLN A 167 -13.84 4.73 -4.48
CA GLN A 167 -14.69 4.92 -3.30
C GLN A 167 -14.15 4.17 -2.08
N LEU A 168 -13.68 2.93 -2.28
CA LEU A 168 -13.07 2.15 -1.21
C LEU A 168 -11.82 2.83 -0.66
N THR A 169 -11.00 3.44 -1.52
CA THR A 169 -9.81 4.19 -1.08
C THR A 169 -10.20 5.44 -0.31
N SER A 170 -11.22 6.18 -0.77
CA SER A 170 -11.77 7.33 -0.04
C SER A 170 -12.35 6.94 1.33
N LEU A 171 -12.99 5.78 1.43
CA LEU A 171 -13.53 5.26 2.69
C LEU A 171 -12.42 4.97 3.71
N TYR A 172 -11.28 4.44 3.28
CA TYR A 172 -10.14 4.19 4.19
C TYR A 172 -9.42 5.48 4.63
N TYR A 173 -9.59 6.56 3.89
CA TYR A 173 -9.01 7.87 4.21
C TYR A 173 -9.82 8.64 5.27
N GLN A 174 -11.16 8.48 5.29
CA GLN A 174 -12.09 9.14 6.23
C GLN A 174 -12.06 8.50 7.62
#